data_AF-A0A350C415-F1
#
_entry.id   AF-A0A350C415-F1
#
_cell.length_a   1.000
_cell.length_b   1.000
_cell.length_c   1.000
_cell.angle_alpha   90.00
_cell.angle_beta   90.00
_cell.angle_gamma   90.00
#
_symmetry.space_group_name_H-M   'P 1'
#
loop_
_entity.id
_entity.type
_entity.pdbx_description
1 polymer ?
#
loop_
_entity_poly.entity_id
_entity_poly.type
_entity_poly.pdbx_seq_one_letter_code
_entity_poly.pdbx_strand_id
1 'polypeptide(L)'
;MIDVSAAVLNQLIIHRVGNQSKDEGIFISNDIAIIDQPLSELLLDYFLKSFTQATETYQFVHNVDVNMNIVYHSAKHSFEDPATVHEQSTNILRHLYDQSRHPHIKAGDLFVATFDNILLHDELVSAIGIFKSENKDSFITLKENDNRIMINKEMGIGTRRIDKGCLILESDMTEGYRLLSIDHNNYDADYWMRQFLGIDYIKDDNFDTKAYIDFCKSFSEEVVKEKL
;
A
#
# COMPACT_ATOMS: atom_id res chain seq x y z
N MET A 1 10.75 12.01 -1.58
CA MET A 1 9.58 12.33 -0.72
C MET A 1 8.49 12.84 -1.63
N ILE A 2 7.25 12.39 -1.43
CA ILE A 2 6.11 12.78 -2.27
C ILE A 2 5.25 13.84 -1.56
N ASP A 3 4.58 14.67 -2.34
CA ASP A 3 3.49 15.54 -1.87
C ASP A 3 2.18 15.10 -2.53
N VAL A 4 1.14 14.97 -1.71
CA VAL A 4 -0.17 14.42 -2.07
C VAL A 4 -1.30 15.44 -1.87
N SER A 5 -0.97 16.70 -1.62
CA SER A 5 -1.94 17.78 -1.40
C SER A 5 -2.85 18.05 -2.60
N ALA A 6 -2.36 17.80 -3.81
CA ALA A 6 -3.12 17.91 -5.06
C ALA A 6 -3.67 16.57 -5.56
N ALA A 7 -3.45 15.48 -4.83
CA ALA A 7 -3.77 14.13 -5.29
C ALA A 7 -5.27 13.93 -5.50
N VAL A 8 -5.63 13.21 -6.56
CA VAL A 8 -7.01 12.88 -6.90
C VAL A 8 -7.16 11.37 -6.91
N LEU A 9 -8.16 10.84 -6.19
CA LEU A 9 -8.54 9.44 -6.28
C LEU A 9 -9.47 9.24 -7.49
N ASN A 10 -9.03 8.46 -8.47
CA ASN A 10 -9.74 8.26 -9.74
C ASN A 10 -10.66 7.04 -9.70
N GLN A 11 -10.08 5.87 -9.40
CA GLN A 11 -10.81 4.61 -9.30
C GLN A 11 -10.41 3.90 -8.02
N LEU A 12 -11.37 3.18 -7.43
CA LEU A 12 -11.14 2.30 -6.30
C LEU A 12 -11.86 0.99 -6.53
N ILE A 13 -11.13 -0.11 -6.51
CA ILE A 13 -11.68 -1.46 -6.51
C ILE A 13 -11.40 -2.08 -5.16
N ILE A 14 -12.41 -2.78 -4.63
CA ILE A 14 -12.35 -3.40 -3.31
C ILE A 14 -12.61 -4.90 -3.47
N HIS A 15 -11.78 -5.72 -2.84
CA HIS A 15 -11.92 -7.16 -2.80
C HIS A 15 -11.79 -7.67 -1.37
N ARG A 16 -12.12 -8.95 -1.13
CA ARG A 16 -11.74 -9.63 0.10
C ARG A 16 -10.75 -10.74 -0.20
N VAL A 17 -9.68 -10.80 0.58
CA VAL A 17 -8.67 -11.84 0.49
C VAL A 17 -8.64 -12.64 1.78
N GLY A 18 -8.65 -13.97 1.64
CA GLY A 18 -8.47 -14.91 2.73
C GLY A 18 -7.04 -15.44 2.83
N ASN A 19 -6.82 -16.39 3.74
CA ASN A 19 -5.61 -17.19 3.84
C ASN A 19 -5.83 -18.61 3.29
N GLN A 20 -5.01 -19.02 2.32
CA GLN A 20 -5.12 -20.31 1.66
C GLN A 20 -4.92 -21.50 2.62
N SER A 21 -4.02 -21.39 3.60
CA SER A 21 -3.77 -22.47 4.56
C SER A 21 -4.86 -22.61 5.62
N LYS A 22 -5.78 -21.64 5.71
CA LYS A 22 -6.94 -21.67 6.60
C LYS A 22 -8.25 -21.97 5.86
N ASP A 23 -8.17 -22.30 4.58
CA ASP A 23 -9.34 -22.50 3.71
C ASP A 23 -10.29 -21.28 3.68
N GLU A 24 -9.72 -20.09 3.85
CA GLU A 24 -10.44 -18.83 3.72
C GLU A 24 -10.38 -18.41 2.25
N GLY A 25 -11.50 -18.32 1.55
CA GLY A 25 -11.53 -17.98 0.13
C GLY A 25 -11.30 -16.50 -0.19
N ILE A 26 -11.48 -16.13 -1.45
CA ILE A 26 -11.49 -14.75 -1.93
C ILE A 26 -12.91 -14.30 -2.31
N PHE A 27 -13.15 -12.99 -2.26
CA PHE A 27 -14.34 -12.35 -2.80
C PHE A 27 -13.94 -11.28 -3.81
N ILE A 28 -14.34 -11.48 -5.07
CA ILE A 28 -14.11 -10.53 -6.16
C ILE A 28 -15.35 -9.63 -6.25
N SER A 29 -15.19 -8.34 -5.96
CA SER A 29 -16.21 -7.34 -6.29
C SER A 29 -16.25 -7.12 -7.79
N ASN A 30 -17.46 -7.01 -8.36
CA ASN A 30 -17.64 -6.87 -9.81
C ASN A 30 -17.52 -5.44 -10.31
N ASP A 31 -17.57 -4.44 -9.42
CA ASP A 31 -17.68 -3.04 -9.79
C ASP A 31 -16.65 -2.15 -9.07
N ILE A 32 -16.33 -1.04 -9.71
CA ILE A 32 -15.59 0.08 -9.13
C ILE A 32 -16.48 0.74 -8.06
N ALA A 33 -15.89 1.12 -6.93
CA ALA A 33 -16.61 1.77 -5.84
C ALA A 33 -17.12 3.16 -6.27
N ILE A 34 -18.39 3.43 -5.98
CA ILE A 34 -18.98 4.76 -6.16
C ILE A 34 -18.64 5.59 -4.92
N ILE A 35 -17.89 6.67 -5.12
CA ILE A 35 -17.32 7.49 -4.06
C ILE A 35 -17.78 8.93 -4.26
N ASP A 36 -18.39 9.52 -3.24
CA ASP A 36 -18.68 10.95 -3.22
C ASP A 36 -17.46 11.76 -2.76
N GLN A 37 -17.51 13.08 -2.92
CA GLN A 37 -16.38 13.94 -2.59
C GLN A 37 -15.93 13.82 -1.12
N PRO A 38 -16.82 13.85 -0.11
CA PRO A 38 -16.42 13.68 1.29
C PRO A 38 -15.72 12.34 1.56
N LEU A 39 -16.20 11.24 0.96
CA LEU A 39 -15.55 9.93 1.12
C LEU A 39 -14.20 9.89 0.39
N SER A 40 -14.09 10.54 -0.78
CA SER A 40 -12.82 10.64 -1.51
C SER A 40 -11.73 11.31 -0.70
N GLU A 41 -12.04 12.45 -0.05
CA GLU A 41 -11.10 13.17 0.82
C GLU A 41 -10.64 12.32 2.01
N LEU A 42 -11.57 11.58 2.63
CA LEU A 42 -11.25 10.65 3.72
C LEU A 42 -10.34 9.51 3.25
N LEU A 43 -10.61 8.95 2.07
CA LEU A 43 -9.82 7.85 1.50
C LEU A 43 -8.43 8.30 1.06
N LEU A 44 -8.29 9.52 0.54
CA LEU A 44 -6.98 10.11 0.21
C LEU A 44 -6.10 10.23 1.46
N ASP A 45 -6.61 10.77 2.58
CA ASP A 45 -5.85 10.82 3.84
C ASP A 45 -5.53 9.40 4.33
N TYR A 46 -6.51 8.49 4.30
CA TYR A 46 -6.32 7.13 4.77
C TYR A 46 -5.24 6.37 4.00
N PHE A 47 -5.22 6.48 2.67
CA PHE A 47 -4.29 5.74 1.81
C PHE A 47 -2.91 6.39 1.72
N LEU A 48 -2.83 7.71 1.59
CA LEU A 48 -1.59 8.39 1.18
C LEU A 48 -0.80 8.99 2.34
N LYS A 49 -1.43 9.32 3.47
CA LYS A 49 -0.77 10.02 4.59
C LYS A 49 0.51 9.34 5.06
N SER A 50 0.48 8.01 5.22
CA SER A 50 1.64 7.24 5.69
C SER A 50 2.82 7.28 4.70
N PHE A 51 2.58 7.50 3.41
CA PHE A 51 3.61 7.53 2.37
C PHE A 51 4.34 8.89 2.30
N THR A 52 3.74 9.97 2.79
CA THR A 52 4.39 11.29 2.83
C THR A 52 5.65 11.31 3.69
N GLN A 53 5.76 10.40 4.65
CA GLN A 53 6.92 10.24 5.54
C GLN A 53 7.85 9.11 5.11
N ALA A 54 7.48 8.34 4.07
CA ALA A 54 8.29 7.23 3.59
C ALA A 54 9.53 7.75 2.86
N THR A 55 10.71 7.32 3.31
CA THR A 55 11.99 7.70 2.71
C THR A 55 12.59 6.60 1.85
N GLU A 56 12.22 5.34 2.10
CA GLU A 56 12.73 4.18 1.39
C GLU A 56 11.97 3.99 0.07
N THR A 57 12.73 3.81 -1.00
CA THR A 57 12.20 3.55 -2.33
C THR A 57 12.63 2.18 -2.82
N TYR A 58 11.71 1.51 -3.50
CA TYR A 58 11.86 0.15 -3.97
C TYR A 58 11.66 0.07 -5.47
N GLN A 59 12.14 -1.01 -6.06
CA GLN A 59 11.93 -1.40 -7.46
C GLN A 59 11.41 -2.83 -7.52
N PHE A 60 10.66 -3.15 -8.58
CA PHE A 60 10.24 -4.51 -8.82
C PHE A 60 11.42 -5.41 -9.20
N VAL A 61 11.38 -6.64 -8.71
CA VAL A 61 12.35 -7.68 -9.01
C VAL A 61 11.64 -8.99 -9.31
N HIS A 62 12.29 -9.83 -10.12
CA HIS A 62 11.88 -11.20 -10.36
C HIS A 62 13.09 -12.03 -10.78
N ASN A 63 13.10 -13.32 -10.45
CA ASN A 63 14.28 -14.18 -10.63
C ASN A 63 14.65 -14.44 -12.10
N VAL A 64 13.75 -14.14 -13.04
CA VAL A 64 13.94 -14.41 -14.48
C VAL A 64 13.86 -13.11 -15.28
N ASP A 65 12.71 -12.45 -15.22
CA ASP A 65 12.41 -11.19 -15.90
C ASP A 65 11.34 -10.45 -15.08
N VAL A 66 11.51 -9.14 -14.88
CA VAL A 66 10.57 -8.29 -14.14
C VAL A 66 9.16 -8.31 -14.76
N ASN A 67 9.04 -8.53 -16.07
CA ASN A 67 7.75 -8.67 -16.76
C ASN A 67 6.95 -9.89 -16.29
N MET A 68 7.60 -10.86 -15.63
CA MET A 68 6.91 -12.01 -15.01
C MET A 68 6.43 -11.73 -13.58
N ASN A 69 6.77 -10.57 -12.99
CA ASN A 69 6.18 -10.14 -11.73
C ASN A 69 4.72 -9.73 -11.98
N ILE A 70 3.78 -10.43 -11.34
CA ILE A 70 2.34 -10.23 -11.55
C ILE A 70 1.90 -8.82 -11.17
N VAL A 71 2.44 -8.26 -10.07
CA VAL A 71 2.09 -6.91 -9.61
C VAL A 71 2.63 -5.85 -10.58
N TYR A 72 3.88 -6.01 -11.04
CA TYR A 72 4.46 -5.13 -12.07
C TYR A 72 3.65 -5.18 -13.37
N HIS A 73 3.34 -6.38 -13.85
CA HIS A 73 2.57 -6.59 -15.08
C HIS A 73 1.18 -5.94 -14.97
N SER A 74 0.48 -6.16 -13.86
CA SER A 74 -0.84 -5.57 -13.60
C SER A 74 -0.80 -4.06 -13.50
N ALA A 75 0.22 -3.49 -12.85
CA ALA A 75 0.41 -2.05 -12.79
C ALA A 75 0.66 -1.45 -14.17
N LYS A 76 1.54 -2.08 -14.96
CA LYS A 76 1.85 -1.64 -16.33
C LYS A 76 0.62 -1.56 -17.21
N HIS A 77 -0.19 -2.63 -17.25
CA HIS A 77 -1.42 -2.63 -18.04
C HIS A 77 -2.44 -1.61 -17.55
N SER A 78 -2.50 -1.39 -16.23
CA SER A 78 -3.41 -0.41 -15.63
C SER A 78 -3.03 1.04 -15.97
N PHE A 79 -1.74 1.36 -16.07
CA PHE A 79 -1.26 2.66 -16.54
C PHE A 79 -1.49 2.84 -18.04
N GLU A 80 -1.24 1.80 -18.84
CA GLU A 80 -1.43 1.83 -20.29
C GLU A 80 -2.91 1.94 -20.70
N ASP A 81 -3.80 1.25 -19.98
CA ASP A 81 -5.25 1.27 -20.21
C ASP A 81 -6.04 1.25 -18.88
N PRO A 82 -6.54 2.42 -18.42
CA PRO A 82 -7.38 2.53 -17.22
C PRO A 82 -8.66 1.70 -17.24
N ALA A 83 -9.13 1.23 -18.40
CA ALA A 83 -10.28 0.33 -18.47
C ALA A 83 -9.96 -1.09 -17.94
N THR A 84 -8.67 -1.46 -17.89
CA THR A 84 -8.23 -2.78 -17.43
C THR A 84 -8.05 -2.88 -15.92
N VAL A 85 -8.13 -1.77 -15.17
CA VAL A 85 -7.81 -1.71 -13.74
C VAL A 85 -8.61 -2.76 -12.93
N HIS A 86 -9.88 -2.98 -13.25
CA HIS A 86 -10.69 -4.00 -12.58
C HIS A 86 -10.16 -5.42 -12.82
N GLU A 87 -9.86 -5.77 -14.07
CA GLU A 87 -9.26 -7.07 -14.41
C GLU A 87 -7.91 -7.25 -13.71
N GLN A 88 -7.06 -6.22 -13.74
CA GLN A 88 -5.75 -6.25 -13.11
C GLN A 88 -5.84 -6.32 -11.59
N SER A 89 -6.81 -5.65 -10.96
CA SER A 89 -7.08 -5.78 -9.52
C SER A 89 -7.48 -7.20 -9.12
N THR A 90 -8.19 -7.91 -10.00
CA THR A 90 -8.55 -9.32 -9.79
C THR A 90 -7.32 -10.23 -9.90
N ASN A 91 -6.39 -9.94 -10.81
CA ASN A 91 -5.11 -10.67 -10.92
C ASN A 91 -4.24 -10.46 -9.68
N ILE A 92 -4.16 -9.20 -9.19
CA ILE A 92 -3.48 -8.85 -7.94
C ILE A 92 -4.11 -9.59 -6.76
N LEU A 93 -5.45 -9.65 -6.66
CA LEU A 93 -6.15 -10.39 -5.60
C LEU A 93 -5.78 -11.88 -5.59
N ARG A 94 -5.83 -12.53 -6.76
CA ARG A 94 -5.52 -13.96 -6.87
C ARG A 94 -4.08 -14.24 -6.47
N HIS A 95 -3.14 -13.42 -6.93
CA HIS A 95 -1.74 -13.54 -6.52
C HIS A 95 -1.56 -13.32 -5.02
N LEU A 96 -2.19 -12.28 -4.44
CA LEU A 96 -2.14 -12.05 -2.99
C LEU A 96 -2.66 -13.26 -2.21
N TYR A 97 -3.73 -13.90 -2.68
CA TYR A 97 -4.26 -15.11 -2.08
C TYR A 97 -3.28 -16.29 -2.15
N ASP A 98 -2.67 -16.51 -3.31
CA ASP A 98 -1.69 -17.58 -3.53
C ASP A 98 -0.44 -17.43 -2.65
N GLN A 99 -0.04 -16.19 -2.33
CA GLN A 99 1.05 -15.91 -1.40
C GLN A 99 0.61 -15.91 0.08
N SER A 100 -0.69 -15.85 0.37
CA SER A 100 -1.25 -15.79 1.72
C SER A 100 -1.36 -17.17 2.37
N ARG A 101 -0.22 -17.84 2.57
CA ARG A 101 -0.16 -19.24 3.07
C ARG A 101 0.31 -19.36 4.52
N HIS A 102 0.99 -18.36 5.07
CA HIS A 102 1.49 -18.44 6.43
C HIS A 102 0.34 -18.28 7.46
N PRO A 103 0.25 -19.08 8.55
CA PRO A 103 -0.85 -18.98 9.52
C PRO A 103 -1.02 -17.61 10.20
N HIS A 104 0.04 -16.79 10.24
CA HIS A 104 -0.04 -15.43 10.81
C HIS A 104 -0.60 -14.39 9.83
N ILE A 105 -0.68 -14.69 8.53
CA ILE A 105 -1.32 -13.80 7.56
C ILE A 105 -2.83 -13.84 7.82
N LYS A 106 -3.44 -12.68 8.04
CA LYS A 106 -4.87 -12.54 8.31
C LYS A 106 -5.65 -12.34 7.02
N ALA A 107 -6.90 -12.80 6.97
CA ALA A 107 -7.86 -12.33 5.99
C ALA A 107 -8.08 -10.83 6.13
N GLY A 108 -8.54 -10.19 5.06
CA GLY A 108 -8.73 -8.75 5.06
C GLY A 108 -9.42 -8.24 3.80
N ASP A 109 -9.64 -6.93 3.78
CA ASP A 109 -10.15 -6.22 2.62
C ASP A 109 -8.92 -5.67 1.83
N LEU A 110 -8.89 -5.92 0.52
CA LEU A 110 -7.88 -5.45 -0.43
C LEU A 110 -8.45 -4.27 -1.22
N PHE A 111 -7.70 -3.18 -1.30
CA PHE A 111 -8.04 -2.00 -2.07
C PHE A 111 -7.00 -1.81 -3.17
N VAL A 112 -7.45 -1.65 -4.40
CA VAL A 112 -6.63 -1.25 -5.55
C VAL A 112 -7.16 0.09 -6.03
N ALA A 113 -6.34 1.13 -5.91
CA ALA A 113 -6.73 2.51 -6.18
C ALA A 113 -5.82 3.13 -7.23
N THR A 114 -6.36 3.98 -8.09
CA THR A 114 -5.58 4.82 -9.01
C THR A 114 -5.64 6.27 -8.56
N PHE A 115 -4.51 6.95 -8.63
CA PHE A 115 -4.35 8.33 -8.21
C PHE A 115 -3.68 9.15 -9.30
N ASP A 116 -4.08 10.41 -9.42
CA ASP A 116 -3.37 11.41 -10.21
C ASP A 116 -2.81 12.51 -9.32
N ASN A 117 -1.94 13.35 -9.88
CA ASN A 117 -1.41 14.57 -9.26
C ASN A 117 -0.63 14.31 -7.96
N ILE A 118 0.10 13.20 -7.88
CA ILE A 118 1.11 13.00 -6.85
C ILE A 118 2.37 13.74 -7.28
N LEU A 119 2.85 14.67 -6.45
CA LEU A 119 4.05 15.45 -6.75
C LEU A 119 5.30 14.68 -6.30
N LEU A 120 6.17 14.35 -7.26
CA LEU A 120 7.45 13.67 -7.07
C LEU A 120 8.55 14.47 -7.78
N HIS A 121 9.52 15.01 -7.04
CA HIS A 121 10.64 15.80 -7.59
C HIS A 121 10.22 16.91 -8.56
N ASP A 122 9.19 17.69 -8.19
CA ASP A 122 8.60 18.78 -8.99
C ASP A 122 7.79 18.33 -10.23
N GLU A 123 7.55 17.03 -10.40
CA GLU A 123 6.70 16.48 -11.45
C GLU A 123 5.42 15.86 -10.88
N LEU A 124 4.27 16.12 -11.53
CA LEU A 124 3.02 15.46 -11.20
C LEU A 124 2.97 14.12 -11.92
N VAL A 125 2.82 13.04 -11.15
CA VAL A 125 2.75 11.67 -11.66
C VAL A 125 1.46 10.98 -11.24
N SER A 126 1.05 10.01 -12.04
CA SER A 126 0.01 9.05 -11.69
C SER A 126 0.57 7.97 -10.76
N ALA A 127 -0.31 7.30 -10.02
CA ALA A 127 0.08 6.20 -9.16
C ALA A 127 -1.00 5.13 -9.03
N ILE A 128 -0.56 3.92 -8.74
CA ILE A 128 -1.42 2.79 -8.35
C ILE A 128 -1.10 2.43 -6.90
N GLY A 129 -2.12 2.49 -6.06
CA GLY A 129 -2.05 2.04 -4.68
C GLY A 129 -2.64 0.65 -4.50
N ILE A 130 -1.92 -0.22 -3.79
CA ILE A 130 -2.39 -1.54 -3.37
C ILE A 130 -2.34 -1.58 -1.86
N PHE A 131 -3.50 -1.73 -1.22
CA PHE A 131 -3.63 -1.62 0.23
C PHE A 131 -4.38 -2.80 0.80
N LYS A 132 -3.93 -3.30 1.95
CA LYS A 132 -4.61 -4.36 2.69
C LYS A 132 -4.94 -3.90 4.09
N SER A 133 -6.21 -4.06 4.48
CA SER A 133 -6.69 -3.89 5.84
C SER A 133 -7.09 -5.23 6.43
N GLU A 134 -6.47 -5.60 7.54
CA GLU A 134 -6.63 -6.88 8.24
C GLU A 134 -7.45 -6.74 9.53
N ASN A 135 -7.68 -5.51 9.99
CA ASN A 135 -8.34 -5.23 11.26
C ASN A 135 -9.60 -4.39 11.07
N LYS A 136 -10.65 -4.73 11.83
CA LYS A 136 -11.87 -3.92 11.96
C LYS A 136 -12.03 -3.45 13.38
N ASP A 137 -12.29 -2.16 13.53
CA ASP A 137 -12.57 -1.53 14.80
C ASP A 137 -14.09 -1.46 15.01
N SER A 138 -14.52 -1.63 16.26
CA SER A 138 -15.89 -1.35 16.63
C SER A 138 -16.04 0.10 17.07
N PHE A 139 -17.04 0.79 16.54
CA PHE A 139 -17.39 2.13 16.95
C PHE A 139 -18.88 2.20 17.31
N ILE A 140 -19.20 3.21 18.13
CA ILE A 140 -20.57 3.46 18.58
C ILE A 140 -21.18 4.51 17.65
N THR A 141 -22.35 4.21 17.07
CA THR A 141 -23.13 5.18 16.29
C THR A 141 -24.40 5.58 17.04
N LEU A 142 -24.75 6.85 16.94
CA LEU A 142 -25.98 7.41 17.48
C LEU A 142 -26.89 7.79 16.31
N LYS A 143 -28.14 7.29 16.31
CA LYS A 143 -29.15 7.64 15.30
C LYS A 143 -30.37 8.22 16.01
N GLU A 144 -30.77 9.42 15.61
CA GLU A 144 -32.01 10.04 16.06
C GLU A 144 -33.19 9.51 15.23
N ASN A 145 -34.28 9.18 15.91
CA ASN A 145 -35.55 8.84 15.27
C ASN A 145 -36.71 9.25 16.19
N ASP A 146 -37.62 10.09 15.70
CA ASP A 146 -38.90 10.48 16.34
C ASP A 146 -38.84 10.62 17.88
N ASN A 147 -37.97 11.50 18.40
CA ASN A 147 -37.74 11.80 19.84
C ASN A 147 -36.93 10.78 20.67
N ARG A 148 -36.17 9.86 20.06
CA ARG A 148 -35.19 9.02 20.80
C ARG A 148 -33.84 8.95 20.08
N ILE A 149 -32.79 8.84 20.88
CA ILE A 149 -31.44 8.52 20.41
C ILE A 149 -31.23 7.02 20.57
N MET A 150 -30.99 6.33 19.46
CA MET A 150 -30.61 4.91 19.45
C MET A 150 -29.10 4.77 19.43
N ILE A 151 -28.56 3.93 20.31
CA ILE A 151 -27.15 3.56 20.34
C ILE A 151 -26.95 2.23 19.61
N ASN A 152 -26.05 2.21 18.64
CA ASN A 152 -25.69 0.99 17.91
C ASN A 152 -24.18 0.76 17.98
N LYS A 153 -23.78 -0.51 17.90
CA LYS A 153 -22.38 -0.90 17.67
C LYS A 153 -22.23 -1.25 16.19
N GLU A 154 -21.34 -0.56 15.51
CA GLU A 154 -20.96 -0.88 14.13
C GLU A 154 -19.51 -1.36 14.11
N MET A 155 -19.16 -2.17 13.11
CA MET A 155 -17.78 -2.60 12.87
C MET A 155 -17.37 -2.12 11.49
N GLY A 156 -16.18 -1.53 11.40
CA GLY A 156 -15.67 -1.00 10.14
C GLY A 156 -14.15 -0.96 10.13
N ILE A 157 -13.59 -0.53 9.01
CA ILE A 157 -12.15 -0.27 8.91
C ILE A 157 -11.80 1.01 9.67
N GLY A 158 -10.73 0.97 10.45
CA GLY A 158 -10.21 2.17 11.09
C GLY A 158 -9.59 3.10 10.05
N THR A 159 -9.95 4.39 10.06
CA THR A 159 -9.47 5.38 9.08
C THR A 159 -8.12 6.01 9.45
N ARG A 160 -7.46 5.52 10.50
CA ARG A 160 -6.25 6.17 11.05
C ARG A 160 -4.98 5.83 10.28
N ARG A 161 -4.82 4.57 9.89
CA ARG A 161 -3.66 4.08 9.16
C ARG A 161 -3.99 2.77 8.48
N ILE A 162 -3.40 2.54 7.32
CA ILE A 162 -3.46 1.26 6.64
C ILE A 162 -2.58 0.22 7.35
N ASP A 163 -2.92 -1.07 7.29
CA ASP A 163 -2.06 -2.12 7.86
C ASP A 163 -0.86 -2.40 6.94
N LYS A 164 -1.12 -2.60 5.64
CA LYS A 164 -0.09 -2.79 4.61
C LYS A 164 -0.44 -2.00 3.36
N GLY A 165 0.54 -1.37 2.74
CA GLY A 165 0.33 -0.55 1.56
C GLY A 165 1.55 -0.55 0.65
N CYS A 166 1.28 -0.40 -0.65
CA CYS A 166 2.27 -0.18 -1.68
C CYS A 166 1.76 0.90 -2.62
N LEU A 167 2.59 1.90 -2.91
CA LEU A 167 2.30 2.95 -3.89
C LEU A 167 3.30 2.84 -5.03
N ILE A 168 2.80 2.52 -6.21
CA ILE A 168 3.56 2.37 -7.46
C ILE A 168 3.44 3.69 -8.22
N LEU A 169 4.54 4.40 -8.42
CA LEU A 169 4.57 5.71 -9.08
C LEU A 169 4.91 5.50 -10.56
N GLU A 170 4.17 6.18 -11.45
CA GLU A 170 4.42 6.20 -12.90
C GLU A 170 5.62 7.10 -13.25
N SER A 171 6.77 6.88 -12.59
CA SER A 171 8.03 7.55 -12.91
C SER A 171 9.06 6.55 -13.43
N ASP A 172 10.05 7.05 -14.16
CA ASP A 172 11.24 6.29 -14.58
C ASP A 172 10.95 5.02 -15.41
N MET A 173 9.97 5.07 -16.33
CA MET A 173 9.56 3.94 -17.19
C MET A 173 10.69 3.19 -17.91
N THR A 174 11.86 3.83 -18.11
CA THR A 174 13.06 3.22 -18.70
C THR A 174 13.86 2.34 -17.72
N GLU A 175 13.82 2.62 -16.42
CA GLU A 175 14.49 1.86 -15.36
C GLU A 175 13.50 1.00 -14.54
N GLY A 176 12.19 1.20 -14.74
CA GLY A 176 11.11 0.52 -14.04
C GLY A 176 10.33 1.47 -13.12
N TYR A 177 9.22 1.01 -12.56
CA TYR A 177 8.45 1.82 -11.62
C TYR A 177 9.21 2.03 -10.32
N ARG A 178 9.08 3.24 -9.75
CA ARG A 178 9.50 3.54 -8.38
C ARG A 178 8.36 3.24 -7.42
N LEU A 179 8.68 2.59 -6.30
CA LEU A 179 7.69 2.18 -5.31
C LEU A 179 7.99 2.72 -3.92
N LEU A 180 6.93 2.97 -3.17
CA LEU A 180 6.96 3.13 -1.73
C LEU A 180 6.16 1.99 -1.11
N SER A 181 6.66 1.39 -0.02
CA SER A 181 5.98 0.29 0.67
C SER A 181 5.93 0.55 2.17
N ILE A 182 4.82 0.16 2.80
CA ILE A 182 4.57 0.31 4.23
C ILE A 182 3.98 -0.99 4.75
N ASP A 183 4.53 -1.49 5.86
CA ASP A 183 3.97 -2.61 6.63
C ASP A 183 4.02 -2.25 8.11
N HIS A 184 2.85 -2.03 8.73
CA HIS A 184 2.77 -1.71 10.16
C HIS A 184 2.72 -2.94 11.06
N ASN A 185 2.56 -4.13 10.49
CA ASN A 185 2.36 -5.36 11.23
C ASN A 185 3.69 -6.08 11.52
N ASN A 186 4.74 -5.86 10.72
CA ASN A 186 6.15 -6.31 10.91
C ASN A 186 6.39 -7.82 11.16
N TYR A 187 5.39 -8.63 11.52
CA TYR A 187 5.53 -10.06 11.83
C TYR A 187 5.62 -10.93 10.57
N ASP A 188 5.34 -10.37 9.40
CA ASP A 188 5.25 -11.08 8.13
C ASP A 188 5.75 -10.23 6.94
N ALA A 189 6.59 -9.21 7.18
CA ALA A 189 7.05 -8.28 6.14
C ALA A 189 7.67 -8.96 4.89
N ASP A 190 8.30 -10.12 5.06
CA ASP A 190 8.85 -10.90 3.95
C ASP A 190 7.78 -11.39 2.96
N TYR A 191 6.57 -11.76 3.41
CA TYR A 191 5.52 -12.16 2.46
C TYR A 191 5.07 -10.96 1.63
N TRP A 192 4.85 -9.81 2.28
CA TRP A 192 4.31 -8.62 1.61
C TRP A 192 5.31 -8.09 0.59
N MET A 193 6.55 -7.85 1.00
CA MET A 193 7.56 -7.26 0.12
C MET A 193 8.14 -8.26 -0.89
N ARG A 194 8.53 -9.47 -0.45
CA ARG A 194 9.27 -10.39 -1.33
C ARG A 194 8.37 -11.34 -2.12
N GLN A 195 7.36 -11.94 -1.48
CA GLN A 195 6.55 -12.97 -2.12
C GLN A 195 5.41 -12.37 -2.95
N PHE A 196 4.68 -11.42 -2.36
CA PHE A 196 3.55 -10.77 -3.00
C PHE A 196 3.99 -9.66 -3.97
N LEU A 197 4.62 -8.59 -3.47
CA LEU A 197 5.02 -7.47 -4.31
C LEU A 197 6.22 -7.81 -5.20
N GLY A 198 7.15 -8.64 -4.71
CA GLY A 198 8.39 -8.94 -5.41
C GLY A 198 9.22 -7.69 -5.63
N ILE A 199 9.55 -6.99 -4.55
CA ILE A 199 10.30 -5.72 -4.58
C ILE A 199 11.60 -5.82 -3.79
N ASP A 200 12.58 -5.02 -4.18
CA ASP A 200 13.84 -4.83 -3.45
C ASP A 200 14.22 -3.35 -3.41
N TYR A 201 15.11 -2.99 -2.50
CA TYR A 201 15.59 -1.61 -2.36
C TYR A 201 16.23 -1.12 -3.65
N ILE A 202 15.92 0.12 -4.03
CA ILE A 202 16.74 0.81 -5.02
C ILE A 202 18.07 1.11 -4.34
N LYS A 203 19.13 0.45 -4.80
CA LYS A 203 20.50 0.74 -4.38
C LYS A 203 20.92 2.07 -5.00
N ASP A 204 20.51 3.15 -4.37
CA ASP A 204 21.14 4.44 -4.59
C ASP A 204 22.49 4.40 -3.86
N ASP A 205 23.61 4.70 -4.53
CA ASP A 205 24.97 4.70 -3.94
C ASP A 205 25.06 5.57 -2.66
N ASN A 206 24.07 6.44 -2.44
CA ASN A 206 23.89 7.27 -1.25
C ASN A 206 23.32 6.53 -0.03
N PHE A 207 22.60 5.42 -0.19
CA PHE A 207 21.98 4.69 0.93
C PHE A 207 23.03 4.03 1.82
N ASP A 208 24.01 3.34 1.20
CA ASP A 208 25.15 2.78 1.91
C ASP A 208 25.95 3.90 2.60
N THR A 209 26.15 5.03 1.94
CA THR A 209 26.90 6.17 2.49
C THR A 209 26.23 6.75 3.73
N LYS A 210 24.90 6.90 3.74
CA LYS A 210 24.17 7.46 4.88
C LYS A 210 24.12 6.47 6.06
N ALA A 211 23.87 5.19 5.80
CA ALA A 211 23.93 4.15 6.81
C ALA A 211 25.33 4.02 7.43
N TYR A 212 26.38 4.13 6.61
CA TYR A 212 27.77 4.13 7.08
C TYR A 212 28.10 5.39 7.90
N ILE A 213 27.64 6.57 7.49
CA ILE A 213 27.83 7.82 8.24
C ILE A 213 27.09 7.77 9.58
N ASP A 214 25.87 7.26 9.62
CA ASP A 214 25.09 7.15 10.84
C ASP A 214 25.69 6.11 11.80
N PHE A 215 26.21 4.98 11.27
CA PHE A 215 27.01 4.03 12.03
C PHE A 215 28.31 4.63 12.58
N CYS A 216 29.02 5.42 11.78
CA CYS A 216 30.23 6.13 12.24
C CYS A 216 29.92 7.18 13.32
N LYS A 217 28.79 7.88 13.21
CA LYS A 217 28.33 8.83 14.23
C LYS A 217 27.97 8.13 15.53
N SER A 218 27.19 7.06 15.48
CA SER A 218 26.82 6.29 16.68
C SER A 218 28.05 5.71 17.38
N PHE A 219 29.01 5.19 16.61
CA PHE A 219 30.27 4.69 17.16
C PHE A 219 31.11 5.81 17.82
N SER A 220 31.20 6.98 17.19
CA SER A 220 31.90 8.13 17.78
C SER A 220 31.22 8.62 19.06
N GLU A 221 29.90 8.60 19.14
CA GLU A 221 29.15 9.02 20.33
C GLU A 221 29.28 8.04 21.50
N GLU A 222 29.40 6.74 21.23
CA GLU A 222 29.68 5.71 22.24
C GLU A 222 31.11 5.81 22.78
N VAL A 223 32.11 5.89 21.89
CA VAL A 223 33.53 5.82 22.28
C VAL A 223 34.03 7.13 22.89
N VAL A 224 33.50 8.29 22.48
CA VAL A 224 33.93 9.60 23.01
C VAL A 224 33.31 9.89 24.39
N LYS A 225 32.14 9.31 24.72
CA LYS A 225 31.54 9.45 26.05
C LYS A 225 32.24 8.65 27.15
N GLU A 226 33.03 7.63 26.83
CA GLU A 226 33.81 6.87 27.83
C GLU A 226 35.15 7.54 28.23
N LYS A 227 35.48 8.71 27.69
CA LYS A 227 36.77 9.40 27.96
C LYS A 227 36.67 10.86 28.42
N LEU A 228 35.53 11.27 28.99
CA LEU A 228 35.40 12.50 29.78
C LEU A 228 34.85 12.16 31.17
#